data_AF-A0A929JCL9-F1
#
_entry.id   AF-A0A929JCL9-F1
#
_cell.length_a   1.000
_cell.length_b   1.000
_cell.length_c   1.000
_cell.angle_alpha   90.00
_cell.angle_beta   90.00
_cell.angle_gamma   90.00
#
_symmetry.space_group_name_H-M   'P 1'
#
loop_
_entity.id
_entity.type
_entity.pdbx_description
1 polymer ?
#
loop_
_entity_poly.entity_id
_entity_poly.type
_entity_poly.pdbx_seq_one_letter_code
_entity_poly.pdbx_strand_id
1 'polypeptide(L)' 'GIAEDELPHIFQRFYKKPSIDGSQAGAGLGLAIAQRIIELHGSQITVNSILHQGTKFNFALPVGSSGL' A
#
# COMPACT_ATOMS: atom_id res chain seq x y z
N GLY A 1 1.51 -11.32 -6.43
CA GLY A 1 0.73 -10.36 -7.22
C GLY A 1 -0.65 -10.19 -6.61
N ILE A 2 -1.32 -9.10 -6.96
CA ILE A 2 -2.66 -8.68 -6.58
C ILE A 2 -3.50 -8.68 -7.86
N ALA A 3 -4.75 -9.13 -7.80
CA ALA A 3 -5.62 -9.13 -8.96
C ALA A 3 -6.03 -7.69 -9.35
N GLU A 4 -6.23 -7.43 -10.63
CA GLU A 4 -6.46 -6.07 -11.14
C GLU A 4 -7.73 -5.42 -10.55
N ASP A 5 -8.77 -6.22 -10.33
CA ASP A 5 -10.03 -5.82 -9.71
C ASP A 5 -9.87 -5.44 -8.23
N GLU A 6 -8.79 -5.87 -7.57
CA GLU A 6 -8.52 -5.56 -6.17
C GLU A 6 -7.71 -4.28 -5.99
N LEU A 7 -6.91 -3.88 -6.99
CA LEU A 7 -6.04 -2.70 -6.92
C LEU A 7 -6.75 -1.40 -6.47
N PRO A 8 -8.00 -1.12 -6.87
CA PRO A 8 -8.74 0.05 -6.38
C PRO A 8 -9.07 0.00 -4.88
N HIS A 9 -9.02 -1.18 -4.26
CA HIS A 9 -9.51 -1.42 -2.91
C HIS A 9 -8.41 -1.60 -1.86
N ILE A 10 -7.18 -1.92 -2.27
CA ILE A 10 -6.10 -2.29 -1.34
C ILE A 10 -5.70 -1.18 -0.34
N PHE A 11 -6.04 0.07 -0.63
CA PHE A 11 -5.80 1.21 0.25
C PHE A 11 -6.99 1.53 1.16
N GLN A 12 -8.12 0.83 1.01
CA GLN A 12 -9.27 0.99 1.90
C GLN A 12 -8.95 0.41 3.28
N ARG A 13 -9.39 1.12 4.33
CA ARG A 13 -9.24 0.63 5.69
C ARG A 13 -10.05 -0.65 5.88
N PHE A 14 -9.48 -1.60 6.60
CA PHE A 14 -10.08 -2.91 6.88
C PHE A 14 -10.23 -3.82 5.66
N TYR A 15 -9.72 -3.42 4.49
CA TYR A 15 -9.70 -4.27 3.32
C TYR A 15 -8.72 -5.43 3.53
N LYS A 16 -9.23 -6.65 3.37
CA LYS A 16 -8.45 -7.89 3.43
C LYS A 16 -9.17 -8.99 2.67
N LYS A 17 -8.40 -9.91 2.08
CA LYS A 17 -8.94 -11.21 1.70
C LYS A 17 -9.13 -12.09 2.93
N PRO A 18 -10.07 -13.04 2.88
CA PRO A 18 -10.10 -14.15 3.83
C PRO A 18 -8.75 -14.87 3.80
N SER A 19 -8.13 -15.07 4.96
CA SER A 19 -6.94 -15.94 5.08
C SER A 19 -7.33 -17.36 4.68
N ILE A 20 -6.57 -17.97 3.76
CA ILE A 20 -6.85 -19.33 3.27
C ILE A 20 -6.41 -20.38 4.32
N ASP A 21 -5.55 -19.98 5.24
CA ASP A 21 -4.78 -20.78 6.17
C ASP A 21 -5.16 -20.55 7.65
N GLY A 22 -6.22 -19.78 7.93
CA GLY A 22 -6.70 -19.53 9.30
C GLY A 22 -5.76 -18.69 10.18
N SER A 23 -4.65 -18.18 9.62
CA SER A 23 -3.78 -17.22 10.27
C SER A 23 -4.53 -15.91 10.52
N GLN A 24 -4.32 -15.29 11.70
CA GLN A 24 -4.86 -13.97 11.98
C GLN A 24 -4.26 -12.96 11.00
N ALA A 25 -4.97 -12.67 9.92
CA ALA A 25 -4.67 -11.54 9.07
C ALA A 25 -4.74 -10.28 9.94
N GLY A 26 -3.76 -9.39 9.79
CA GLY A 26 -3.78 -8.08 10.42
C GLY A 26 -5.07 -7.32 10.10
N ALA A 27 -5.35 -6.25 10.84
CA ALA A 27 -6.61 -5.50 10.74
C ALA A 27 -6.90 -4.83 9.37
N GLY A 28 -6.07 -5.03 8.34
CA GLY A 28 -6.24 -4.39 7.03
C GLY A 28 -5.99 -2.89 7.05
N LEU A 29 -5.10 -2.42 7.93
CA LEU A 29 -4.82 -0.98 8.11
C LEU A 29 -3.48 -0.54 7.52
N GLY A 30 -2.55 -1.46 7.29
CA GLY A 30 -1.16 -1.13 6.93
C GLY A 30 -1.03 -0.24 5.70
N LEU A 31 -1.68 -0.60 4.59
CA LEU A 31 -1.61 0.16 3.33
C LEU A 31 -2.31 1.52 3.44
N ALA A 32 -3.47 1.59 4.10
CA ALA A 32 -4.18 2.84 4.34
C ALA A 32 -3.34 3.83 5.19
N ILE A 33 -2.64 3.32 6.20
CA ILE A 33 -1.72 4.12 7.02
C ILE A 33 -0.53 4.59 6.19
N ALA A 34 0.10 3.68 5.43
CA ALA A 34 1.24 4.02 4.59
C ALA A 34 0.90 5.10 3.55
N GLN A 35 -0.23 4.96 2.85
CA GLN A 35 -0.72 5.97 1.91
C GLN A 35 -0.89 7.32 2.61
N ARG A 36 -1.53 7.35 3.79
CA ARG A 36 -1.75 8.59 4.52
C ARG A 36 -0.44 9.26 4.95
N ILE A 37 0.55 8.48 5.41
CA ILE A 37 1.86 9.00 5.77
C ILE A 37 2.54 9.63 4.54
N ILE A 38 2.52 8.93 3.40
CA ILE A 38 3.13 9.43 2.16
C ILE A 38 2.45 10.71 1.67
N GLU A 39 1.11 10.77 1.74
CA GLU A 39 0.34 11.98 1.43
C GLU A 39 0.68 13.16 2.34
N LEU A 40 0.89 12.91 3.64
CA LEU A 40 1.32 13.95 4.59
C LEU A 40 2.71 14.51 4.26
N HIS A 41 3.55 13.75 3.54
CA HIS A 41 4.82 14.22 2.99
C HIS A 41 4.66 14.86 1.59
N GLY A 42 3.43 15.16 1.17
CA GLY A 42 3.15 15.78 -0.13
C GLY A 42 3.43 14.88 -1.34
N SER A 43 3.46 13.56 -1.12
CA SER A 43 3.83 12.57 -2.12
C SER A 43 2.69 11.58 -2.38
N GLN A 44 2.82 10.78 -3.43
CA GLN A 44 1.85 9.74 -3.79
C GLN A 44 2.52 8.37 -3.83
N ILE A 45 1.79 7.34 -3.39
CA ILE A 45 2.16 5.94 -3.58
C ILE A 45 1.53 5.39 -4.86
N THR A 46 2.31 4.68 -5.68
CA THR A 46 1.84 3.95 -6.85
C THR A 46 2.08 2.46 -6.67
N VAL A 47 1.23 1.65 -7.29
CA VAL A 47 1.30 0.19 -7.23
C VAL A 47 1.35 -0.38 -8.65
N ASN A 48 2.30 -1.28 -8.88
CA ASN A 48 2.33 -2.12 -10.07
C ASN A 48 2.35 -3.58 -9.60
N SER A 49 1.34 -4.34 -10.01
CA SER A 49 1.22 -5.73 -9.60
C SER A 49 0.92 -6.60 -10.80
N ILE A 50 1.53 -7.78 -10.82
CA ILE A 50 1.21 -8.82 -11.79
C ILE A 50 0.83 -10.06 -10.97
N LEU A 51 -0.39 -10.55 -11.17
CA LEU A 51 -0.90 -11.72 -10.50
C LEU A 51 0.08 -12.90 -10.67
N HIS A 52 0.29 -13.66 -9.60
CA HIS A 52 1.26 -14.77 -9.52
C HIS A 52 2.75 -14.43 -9.75
N GLN A 53 3.13 -13.20 -10.09
CA GLN A 53 4.54 -12.81 -10.24
C GLN A 53 5.04 -11.95 -9.08
N GLY A 54 4.28 -10.94 -8.67
CA GLY A 54 4.74 -10.02 -7.62
C GLY A 54 3.97 -8.71 -7.57
N THR A 55 4.31 -7.88 -6.59
CA THR A 55 3.77 -6.54 -6.43
C THR A 55 4.90 -5.58 -6.07
N LYS A 56 4.94 -4.42 -6.72
CA LYS A 56 5.86 -3.33 -6.45
C LYS A 56 5.07 -2.10 -6.04
N PHE A 57 5.46 -1.50 -4.91
CA PHE A 57 4.97 -0.20 -4.46
C PHE A 57 6.08 0.82 -4.63
N ASN A 58 5.78 1.98 -5.20
CA ASN A 58 6.76 3.05 -5.39
C ASN A 58 6.22 4.35 -4.80
N PHE A 59 7.10 5.14 -4.19
CA PHE A 59 6.84 6.51 -3.80
C PHE A 59 8.19 7.25 -3.78
N ALA A 60 8.14 8.56 -3.93
CA ALA A 60 9.28 9.45 -3.70
C ALA A 60 8.97 10.28 -2.46
N LEU A 61 9.99 10.67 -1.71
CA LEU A 61 9.86 11.66 -0.64
C LEU A 61 10.78 12.84 -0.94
N PRO A 62 10.38 14.07 -0.60
CA PRO A 62 11.28 15.19 -0.64
C PRO A 62 12.49 14.90 0.26
N VAL A 63 13.70 15.04 -0.27
CA VAL A 63 14.89 15.08 0.57
C VAL A 63 14.84 16.43 1.28
N GLY A 64 14.74 16.40 2.61
CA GLY A 64 14.67 17.62 3.41
C GLY A 64 15.80 18.56 3.03
N SER A 65 15.50 19.82 2.74
CA SER A 65 16.51 20.86 2.64
C SER A 65 17.12 21.01 4.03
N SER A 66 18.33 20.48 4.24
CA SER A 66 19.17 20.90 5.35
C SER A 66 19.33 22.41 5.23
N GLY A 67 18.59 23.16 6.05
CA GLY A 67 18.71 24.61 6.08
C GLY A 67 20.17 24.98 6.39
N LEU A 68 20.77 25.73 5.48
CA LEU A 68 21.90 26.60 5.79
C LEU A 68 21.37 27.84 6.51
#